data_AF-A0AB74F4F5-F1
#
_entry.id   AF-A0AB74F4F5-F1
#
_cell.length_a   1.000
_cell.length_b   1.000
_cell.length_c   1.000
_cell.angle_alpha   90.00
_cell.angle_beta   90.00
_cell.angle_gamma   90.00
#
_symmetry.space_group_name_H-M   'P 1'
#
loop_
_entity.id
_entity.type
_entity.pdbx_description
1 polymer ?
#
loop_
_entity_poly.entity_id
_entity_poly.type
_entity_poly.pdbx_seq_one_letter_code
_entity_poly.pdbx_strand_id
1 'polypeptide(L)'
;MKLLFKQRLFSWFDSYDIYDEAGETVFTVKGRLSWGHCLEIYDRFGEHVGTVKEEVLTLLPRFALYQNGREIGEIQKKFTFFRPAFTLNCNDWSVEGDLFEWEYEVVDGQGRMVMQASKQLFNFTDTYVIDIADPQDMLLSLMIVLAIDAAKCSQRD
;
A
#
# COMPACT_ATOMS: atom_id res chain seq x y z
N MET A 1 -5.92 -10.86 10.14
CA MET A 1 -4.67 -10.48 10.83
C MET A 1 -4.42 -9.02 10.54
N LYS A 2 -3.78 -8.25 11.43
CA LYS A 2 -3.67 -6.81 11.19
C LYS A 2 -2.24 -6.32 11.09
N LEU A 3 -2.03 -5.43 10.13
CA LEU A 3 -0.87 -4.54 10.08
C LEU A 3 -1.29 -3.15 10.56
N LEU A 4 -0.47 -2.55 11.40
CA LEU A 4 -0.70 -1.24 11.99
C LEU A 4 0.49 -0.32 11.72
N PHE A 5 0.20 0.95 11.46
CA PHE A 5 1.23 1.98 11.38
C PHE A 5 0.69 3.32 11.91
N LYS A 6 1.55 4.03 12.66
CA LYS A 6 1.17 5.16 13.54
C LYS A 6 1.31 6.55 12.90
N GLN A 7 1.87 6.61 11.71
CA GLN A 7 2.04 7.86 11.00
C GLN A 7 1.40 7.74 9.63
N ARG A 8 0.77 8.83 9.23
CA ARG A 8 0.53 9.14 7.84
C ARG A 8 1.81 8.84 7.05
N LEU A 9 1.77 7.94 6.07
CA LEU A 9 2.85 7.56 5.12
C LEU A 9 3.36 8.76 4.26
N PHE A 10 3.10 9.99 4.70
CA PHE A 10 3.12 11.23 3.95
C PHE A 10 4.54 11.82 3.81
N SER A 11 5.53 11.23 4.46
CA SER A 11 6.94 11.56 4.22
C SER A 11 7.57 10.40 3.47
N TRP A 12 7.52 10.50 2.14
CA TRP A 12 7.96 9.45 1.21
C TRP A 12 9.45 9.08 1.34
N PHE A 13 10.26 9.97 1.94
CA PHE A 13 11.68 9.74 2.24
C PHE A 13 11.93 9.11 3.61
N ASP A 14 10.93 9.10 4.50
CA ASP A 14 11.11 8.58 5.84
C ASP A 14 10.98 7.06 5.83
N SER A 15 11.79 6.43 6.69
CA SER A 15 11.65 5.01 6.98
C SER A 15 10.64 4.84 8.10
N TYR A 16 9.75 3.86 7.99
CA TYR A 16 8.74 3.57 9.01
C TYR A 16 8.52 2.07 9.17
N ASP A 17 8.17 1.70 10.38
CA ASP A 17 7.89 0.32 10.77
C ASP A 17 6.39 0.03 10.69
N ILE A 18 6.10 -1.19 10.25
CA ILE A 18 4.77 -1.78 10.20
C ILE A 18 4.70 -2.82 11.31
N TYR A 19 3.70 -2.67 12.17
CA TYR A 19 3.54 -3.50 13.36
C TYR A 19 2.40 -4.50 13.19
N ASP A 20 2.45 -5.63 13.89
CA ASP A 20 1.29 -6.50 14.07
C ASP A 20 0.43 -6.08 15.27
N GLU A 21 -0.61 -6.87 15.55
CA GLU A 21 -1.53 -6.68 16.67
C GLU A 21 -0.86 -6.80 18.05
N ALA A 22 0.31 -7.47 18.14
CA ALA A 22 1.10 -7.56 19.36
C ALA A 22 2.06 -6.37 19.54
N GLY A 23 2.18 -5.51 18.52
CA GLY A 23 3.10 -4.37 18.51
C GLY A 23 4.52 -4.74 18.06
N GLU A 24 4.71 -5.93 17.52
CA GLU A 24 6.00 -6.38 16.97
C GLU A 24 6.18 -5.88 15.54
N THR A 25 7.39 -5.46 15.18
CA THR A 25 7.70 -5.04 13.82
C THR A 25 7.69 -6.24 12.87
N VAL A 26 6.79 -6.20 11.88
CA VAL A 26 6.66 -7.21 10.84
C VAL A 26 7.44 -6.81 9.59
N PHE A 27 7.34 -5.55 9.20
CA PHE A 27 8.08 -4.98 8.09
C PHE A 27 8.65 -3.62 8.43
N THR A 28 9.74 -3.27 7.77
CA THR A 28 10.26 -1.90 7.72
C THR A 28 10.21 -1.42 6.28
N VAL A 29 9.57 -0.29 6.04
CA VAL A 29 9.51 0.35 4.72
C VAL A 29 10.53 1.50 4.69
N LYS A 30 11.30 1.57 3.61
CA LYS A 30 12.31 2.63 3.40
C LYS A 30 12.10 3.31 2.06
N GLY A 31 11.99 4.63 2.09
CA GLY A 31 12.04 5.46 0.88
C GLY A 31 13.44 5.44 0.26
N ARG A 32 13.53 5.25 -1.06
CA ARG A 32 14.78 5.32 -1.80
C ARG A 32 14.72 6.44 -2.82
N LEU A 33 15.72 7.32 -2.82
CA LEU A 33 15.87 8.35 -3.84
C LEU A 33 16.09 7.66 -5.20
N SER A 34 15.11 7.78 -6.08
CA SER A 34 15.11 7.20 -7.42
C SER A 34 14.48 8.17 -8.41
N TRP A 35 14.51 7.86 -9.72
CA TRP A 35 13.72 8.62 -10.68
C TRP A 35 12.24 8.24 -10.49
N GLY A 36 11.51 9.05 -9.71
CA GLY A 36 10.16 8.76 -9.23
C GLY A 36 10.13 8.13 -7.84
N HIS A 37 8.92 7.85 -7.36
CA HIS A 37 8.72 7.22 -6.06
C HIS A 37 9.17 5.76 -6.04
N CYS A 38 9.87 5.34 -4.98
CA CYS A 38 10.40 4.00 -4.77
C CYS A 38 10.44 3.71 -3.27
N LEU A 39 9.66 2.71 -2.87
CA LEU A 39 9.57 2.21 -1.50
C LEU A 39 10.09 0.78 -1.47
N GLU A 40 11.09 0.52 -0.66
CA GLU A 40 11.62 -0.81 -0.42
C GLU A 40 11.07 -1.37 0.89
N ILE A 41 10.64 -2.63 0.88
CA ILE A 41 10.04 -3.31 2.03
C ILE A 41 11.01 -4.39 2.50
N TYR A 42 11.34 -4.33 3.77
CA TYR A 42 12.21 -5.27 4.46
C TYR A 42 11.42 -6.05 5.50
N ASP A 43 11.72 -7.32 5.66
CA ASP A 43 11.14 -8.13 6.74
C ASP A 43 11.77 -7.83 8.10
N ARG A 44 11.30 -8.54 9.13
CA ARG A 44 11.81 -8.43 10.51
C ARG A 44 13.29 -8.78 10.68
N PHE A 45 13.90 -9.50 9.72
CA PHE A 45 15.32 -9.86 9.74
C PHE A 45 16.17 -8.86 8.96
N GLY A 46 15.54 -7.86 8.33
CA GLY A 46 16.20 -6.88 7.48
C GLY A 46 16.48 -7.40 6.07
N GLU A 47 15.84 -8.50 5.65
CA GLU A 47 15.92 -9.00 4.28
C GLU A 47 14.95 -8.23 3.39
N HIS A 48 15.40 -7.86 2.19
CA HIS A 48 14.55 -7.19 1.21
C HIS A 48 13.54 -8.18 0.62
N VAL A 49 12.25 -7.88 0.77
CA VAL A 49 11.15 -8.78 0.36
C VAL A 49 10.26 -8.18 -0.72
N GLY A 50 10.17 -6.85 -0.80
CA GLY A 50 9.25 -6.19 -1.72
C GLY A 50 9.72 -4.80 -2.17
N THR A 51 9.20 -4.33 -3.30
CA THR A 51 9.42 -2.95 -3.79
C THR A 51 8.17 -2.44 -4.49
N VAL A 52 7.78 -1.21 -4.14
CA VAL A 52 6.76 -0.45 -4.86
C VAL A 52 7.48 0.68 -5.57
N LYS A 53 7.43 0.68 -6.90
CA LYS A 53 8.17 1.65 -7.74
C LYS A 53 7.24 2.35 -8.71
N GLU A 54 7.23 3.67 -8.67
CA GLU A 54 6.50 4.51 -9.61
C GLU A 54 7.14 4.46 -10.99
N GLU A 55 6.30 4.28 -12.01
CA GLU A 55 6.68 4.51 -13.39
C GLU A 55 6.54 6.01 -13.70
N VAL A 56 7.67 6.67 -13.94
CA VAL A 56 7.70 8.07 -14.35
C VAL A 56 7.31 8.24 -15.81
N LEU A 57 6.87 9.46 -16.18
CA LEU A 57 6.42 9.85 -17.53
C LEU A 57 5.12 9.18 -18.01
N THR A 58 4.32 8.66 -17.09
CA THR A 58 2.95 8.23 -17.37
C THR A 58 1.97 9.40 -17.24
N LEU A 59 0.86 9.36 -17.97
CA LEU A 59 -0.19 10.40 -17.88
C LEU A 59 -0.89 10.40 -16.51
N LEU A 60 -0.98 9.23 -15.88
CA LEU A 60 -1.60 9.00 -14.58
C LEU A 60 -0.65 8.17 -13.71
N PRO A 61 -0.68 8.34 -12.38
CA PRO A 61 0.16 7.56 -11.47
C PRO A 61 0.05 6.06 -11.73
N ARG A 62 1.20 5.41 -11.91
CA ARG A 62 1.33 3.97 -12.13
C ARG A 62 2.51 3.45 -11.31
N PHE A 63 2.32 2.32 -10.65
CA PHE A 63 3.30 1.72 -9.75
C PHE A 63 3.49 0.26 -10.10
N ALA A 64 4.73 -0.14 -10.36
CA ALA A 64 5.12 -1.53 -10.50
C ALA A 64 5.45 -2.13 -9.13
N LEU A 65 5.00 -3.36 -8.91
CA LEU A 65 5.19 -4.13 -7.69
C LEU A 65 6.20 -5.23 -7.94
N TYR A 66 7.22 -5.30 -7.09
CA TYR A 66 8.26 -6.32 -7.16
C TYR A 66 8.29 -7.12 -5.86
N GLN A 67 8.43 -8.43 -5.98
CA GLN A 67 8.69 -9.33 -4.86
C GLN A 67 9.96 -10.12 -5.19
N ASN A 68 10.94 -10.11 -4.29
CA ASN A 68 12.24 -10.77 -4.50
C ASN A 68 12.90 -10.39 -5.85
N GLY A 69 12.77 -9.12 -6.26
CA GLY A 69 13.33 -8.60 -7.52
C GLY A 69 12.57 -8.96 -8.79
N ARG A 70 11.49 -9.74 -8.72
CA ARG A 70 10.61 -10.05 -9.86
C ARG A 70 9.37 -9.18 -9.82
N GLU A 71 9.00 -8.59 -10.95
CA GLU A 71 7.73 -7.89 -11.10
C GLU A 71 6.57 -8.88 -10.98
N ILE A 72 5.66 -8.61 -10.04
CA ILE A 72 4.49 -9.44 -9.76
C ILE A 72 3.17 -8.78 -10.16
N GLY A 73 3.23 -7.51 -10.58
CA GLY A 73 2.07 -6.80 -11.08
C GLY A 73 2.22 -5.30 -10.95
N GLU A 74 1.13 -4.60 -11.18
CA GLU A 74 1.09 -3.14 -11.18
C GLU A 74 -0.21 -2.58 -10.65
N ILE A 75 -0.15 -1.33 -10.21
CA ILE A 75 -1.27 -0.54 -9.71
C ILE A 75 -1.33 0.74 -10.51
N GLN A 76 -2.46 0.98 -11.18
CA GLN A 76 -2.63 2.16 -12.01
C GLN A 76 -3.85 2.96 -11.58
N LYS A 77 -3.69 4.26 -11.41
CA LYS A 77 -4.82 5.17 -11.19
C LYS A 77 -5.67 5.25 -12.46
N LYS A 78 -6.98 5.07 -12.32
CA LYS A 78 -7.96 5.29 -13.40
C LYS A 78 -8.30 6.77 -13.52
N PHE A 79 -8.58 7.19 -14.75
CA PHE A 79 -9.16 8.51 -14.98
C PHE A 79 -10.61 8.53 -14.52
N THR A 80 -10.90 9.30 -13.47
CA THR A 80 -12.25 9.44 -12.89
C THR A 80 -12.49 10.89 -12.48
N PHE A 81 -13.76 11.33 -12.51
CA PHE A 81 -14.13 12.75 -12.31
C PHE A 81 -14.46 13.11 -10.85
N PHE A 82 -14.87 12.14 -10.01
CA PHE A 82 -15.36 12.42 -8.65
C PHE A 82 -14.68 11.60 -7.55
N ARG A 83 -14.47 10.29 -7.77
CA ARG A 83 -13.84 9.40 -6.79
C ARG A 83 -12.60 8.75 -7.39
N PRO A 84 -11.46 8.70 -6.66
CA PRO A 84 -10.28 8.01 -7.13
C PRO A 84 -10.63 6.53 -7.33
N ALA A 85 -10.08 5.93 -8.38
CA ALA A 85 -10.20 4.51 -8.64
C ALA A 85 -8.85 4.00 -9.13
N PHE A 86 -8.56 2.73 -8.83
CA PHE A 86 -7.33 2.08 -9.23
C PHE A 86 -7.65 0.76 -9.94
N THR A 87 -6.76 0.36 -10.85
CA THR A 87 -6.70 -1.00 -11.39
C THR A 87 -5.57 -1.72 -10.69
N LEU A 88 -5.81 -2.95 -10.23
CA LEU A 88 -4.78 -3.86 -9.74
C LEU A 88 -4.56 -4.93 -10.81
N ASN A 89 -3.35 -5.01 -11.35
CA ASN A 89 -2.94 -6.03 -12.32
C ASN A 89 -1.87 -6.94 -11.68
N CYS A 90 -2.15 -7.46 -10.49
CA CYS A 90 -1.24 -8.36 -9.75
C CYS A 90 -1.91 -9.70 -9.42
N ASN A 91 -3.17 -9.63 -9.01
CA ASN A 91 -4.14 -10.71 -8.90
C ASN A 91 -5.46 -10.14 -9.40
N ASP A 92 -6.43 -10.97 -9.83
CA ASP A 92 -7.78 -10.54 -10.26
C ASP A 92 -8.55 -9.89 -9.09
N TRP A 93 -8.05 -8.78 -8.59
CA TRP A 93 -8.43 -8.11 -7.36
C TRP A 93 -8.94 -6.72 -7.72
N SER A 94 -9.94 -6.26 -6.97
CA SER A 94 -10.52 -4.93 -7.13
C SER A 94 -10.53 -4.18 -5.81
N VAL A 95 -10.37 -2.86 -5.92
CA VAL A 95 -10.44 -1.93 -4.78
C VAL A 95 -11.82 -1.30 -4.76
N GLU A 96 -12.50 -1.38 -3.61
CA GLU A 96 -13.85 -0.84 -3.39
C GLU A 96 -13.90 0.02 -2.12
N GLY A 97 -14.68 1.10 -2.13
CA GLY A 97 -14.85 1.99 -0.96
C GLY A 97 -14.29 3.41 -1.14
N ASP A 98 -14.08 4.10 -0.02
CA ASP A 98 -13.55 5.46 0.02
C ASP A 98 -12.04 5.46 0.29
N LEU A 99 -11.28 5.55 -0.80
CA LEU A 99 -9.84 5.62 -0.73
C LEU A 99 -9.36 6.88 -0.02
N PHE A 100 -10.04 8.03 -0.13
CA PHE A 100 -9.59 9.28 0.50
C PHE A 100 -9.67 9.21 2.01
N GLU A 101 -10.79 8.69 2.52
CA GLU A 101 -11.03 8.55 3.96
C GLU A 101 -10.31 7.37 4.59
N TRP A 102 -9.57 6.60 3.79
CA TRP A 102 -8.91 5.36 4.21
C TRP A 102 -9.91 4.30 4.67
N GLU A 103 -11.09 4.24 4.04
CA GLU A 103 -12.15 3.28 4.34
C GLU A 103 -12.48 2.48 3.08
N TYR A 104 -11.62 1.52 2.75
CA TYR A 104 -11.72 0.73 1.52
C TYR A 104 -11.27 -0.72 1.71
N GLU A 105 -11.73 -1.59 0.83
CA GLU A 105 -11.40 -3.01 0.82
C GLU A 105 -10.80 -3.43 -0.53
N VAL A 106 -10.02 -4.51 -0.50
CA VAL A 106 -9.61 -5.25 -1.69
C VAL A 106 -10.32 -6.58 -1.66
N VAL A 107 -10.98 -6.92 -2.76
CA VAL A 107 -11.69 -8.19 -2.95
C VAL A 107 -11.08 -8.94 -4.12
N ASP A 108 -11.16 -10.27 -4.10
CA ASP A 108 -10.74 -11.12 -5.21
C ASP A 108 -11.82 -11.24 -6.30
N GLY A 109 -11.51 -11.95 -7.39
CA GLY A 109 -12.42 -12.13 -8.52
C GLY A 109 -13.69 -12.93 -8.20
N GLN A 110 -13.77 -13.54 -7.02
CA GLN A 110 -14.97 -14.20 -6.49
C GLN A 110 -15.74 -13.31 -5.51
N GLY A 111 -15.29 -12.08 -5.27
CA GLY A 111 -15.86 -11.14 -4.31
C GLY A 111 -15.50 -11.46 -2.85
N ARG A 112 -14.49 -12.29 -2.60
CA ARG A 112 -14.02 -12.57 -1.24
C ARG A 112 -13.08 -11.46 -0.80
N MET A 113 -13.27 -10.97 0.42
CA MET A 113 -12.41 -9.95 1.01
C MET A 113 -10.99 -10.50 1.19
N VAL A 114 -10.01 -9.78 0.63
CA VAL A 114 -8.58 -10.02 0.79
C VAL A 114 -8.04 -9.17 1.93
N MET A 115 -8.35 -7.87 1.91
CA MET A 115 -7.95 -6.96 2.98
C MET A 115 -8.90 -5.76 3.10
N GLN A 116 -8.90 -5.12 4.26
CA GLN A 116 -9.60 -3.87 4.55
C GLN A 116 -8.63 -2.86 5.13
N ALA A 117 -8.55 -1.68 4.52
CA ALA A 117 -7.86 -0.53 5.07
C ALA A 117 -8.88 0.37 5.81
N SER A 118 -8.55 0.74 7.04
CA SER A 118 -9.37 1.60 7.91
C SER A 118 -8.51 2.55 8.73
N LYS A 119 -9.08 3.66 9.21
CA LYS A 119 -8.41 4.56 10.15
C LYS A 119 -9.03 4.43 11.55
N GLN A 120 -8.20 4.16 12.57
CA GLN A 120 -8.67 4.21 13.95
C GLN A 120 -8.80 5.65 14.44
N LEU A 121 -10.04 6.09 14.69
CA LEU A 121 -10.38 7.46 15.11
C LEU A 121 -10.35 7.68 16.64
N PHE A 122 -10.28 6.61 17.44
CA PHE A 122 -10.40 6.69 18.91
C PHE A 122 -9.09 6.95 19.66
N ASN A 123 -7.94 6.73 19.02
CA ASN A 123 -6.64 7.06 19.60
C ASN A 123 -6.27 8.46 19.11
N PHE A 124 -5.77 9.34 19.97
CA PHE A 124 -5.24 10.68 19.63
C PHE A 124 -4.05 10.67 18.62
N THR A 125 -3.79 9.52 17.98
CA THR A 125 -2.72 9.24 17.03
C THR A 125 -3.35 8.66 15.76
N ASP A 126 -2.99 9.18 14.59
CA ASP A 126 -3.43 8.70 13.28
C ASP A 126 -2.92 7.27 13.03
N THR A 127 -3.59 6.26 13.60
CA THR A 127 -3.25 4.85 13.43
C THR A 127 -4.08 4.27 12.30
N TYR A 128 -3.40 3.76 11.30
CA TYR A 128 -4.00 3.09 10.16
C TYR A 128 -3.89 1.59 10.34
N VAL A 129 -4.93 0.88 9.90
CA VAL A 129 -5.05 -0.57 10.07
C VAL A 129 -5.33 -1.19 8.71
N ILE A 130 -4.58 -2.24 8.40
CA ILE A 130 -4.82 -3.13 7.27
C ILE A 130 -5.21 -4.48 7.85
N ASP A 131 -6.50 -4.83 7.83
CA ASP A 131 -6.97 -6.15 8.24
C ASP A 131 -6.96 -7.08 7.02
N ILE A 132 -6.21 -8.18 7.10
CA ILE A 132 -5.94 -9.10 5.99
C ILE A 132 -6.56 -10.45 6.32
N ALA A 133 -7.30 -11.01 5.37
CA ALA A 133 -7.99 -12.28 5.52
C ALA A 133 -7.01 -13.47 5.57
N ASP A 134 -6.05 -13.55 4.64
CA ASP A 134 -5.04 -14.60 4.57
C ASP A 134 -3.63 -14.06 4.86
N PRO A 135 -2.87 -14.63 5.81
CA PRO A 135 -1.45 -14.35 6.03
C PRO A 135 -0.58 -14.24 4.79
N GLN A 136 -0.86 -15.01 3.74
CA GLN A 136 -0.04 -15.06 2.53
C GLN A 136 -0.15 -13.78 1.71
N ASP A 137 -1.27 -13.06 1.81
CA ASP A 137 -1.53 -11.83 1.09
C ASP A 137 -0.97 -10.58 1.79
N MET A 138 -0.30 -10.76 2.92
CA MET A 138 0.16 -9.67 3.79
C MET A 138 1.08 -8.69 3.06
N LEU A 139 2.11 -9.18 2.37
CA LEU A 139 3.07 -8.33 1.66
C LEU A 139 2.39 -7.59 0.49
N LEU A 140 1.53 -8.27 -0.26
CA LEU A 140 0.85 -7.67 -1.42
C LEU A 140 -0.18 -6.63 -0.98
N SER A 141 -0.94 -6.92 0.08
CA SER A 141 -1.85 -5.97 0.72
C SER A 141 -1.13 -4.70 1.18
N LEU A 142 0.04 -4.86 1.84
CA LEU A 142 0.87 -3.71 2.21
C LEU A 142 1.31 -2.91 0.98
N MET A 143 1.84 -3.57 -0.06
CA MET A 143 2.26 -2.91 -1.30
C MET A 143 1.13 -2.13 -1.98
N ILE A 144 -0.09 -2.66 -1.97
CA ILE A 144 -1.28 -1.98 -2.50
C ILE A 144 -1.56 -0.69 -1.74
N VAL A 145 -1.58 -0.77 -0.41
CA VAL A 145 -1.82 0.38 0.46
C VAL A 145 -0.75 1.46 0.25
N LEU A 146 0.53 1.07 0.15
CA LEU A 146 1.64 1.97 -0.11
C LEU A 146 1.53 2.67 -1.47
N ALA A 147 1.18 1.94 -2.52
CA ALA A 147 1.02 2.50 -3.87
C ALA A 147 -0.15 3.49 -3.94
N ILE A 148 -1.29 3.13 -3.33
CA ILE A 148 -2.48 3.99 -3.29
C ILE A 148 -2.18 5.28 -2.53
N ASP A 149 -1.46 5.20 -1.40
CA ASP A 149 -1.09 6.39 -0.64
C ASP A 149 -0.08 7.26 -1.41
N ALA A 150 0.94 6.66 -2.01
CA ALA A 150 1.91 7.38 -2.86
C ALA A 150 1.22 8.11 -4.03
N ALA A 151 0.21 7.49 -4.65
CA ALA A 151 -0.59 8.10 -5.72
C ALA A 151 -1.41 9.33 -5.26
N LYS A 152 -1.69 9.48 -3.96
CA LYS A 152 -2.34 10.67 -3.40
C LYS A 152 -1.34 11.80 -3.19
N CYS A 153 -0.10 11.50 -2.79
CA CYS A 153 0.94 12.52 -2.60
C CYS A 153 1.34 13.20 -3.91
N SER A 154 1.52 12.45 -5.00
CA SER A 154 1.90 13.01 -6.31
C SER A 154 0.88 13.98 -6.94
N GLN A 155 -0.32 14.14 -6.36
CA GLN A 155 -1.32 15.13 -6.80
C GLN A 155 -1.29 16.45 -6.02
N ARG A 156 -0.53 16.50 -4.91
CA ARG A 156 -0.44 17.68 -4.05
C ARG A 156 0.83 18.52 -4.27
N ASP A 157 1.75 18.03 -5.10
CA ASP A 157 2.93 18.74 -5.59
C ASP A 157 2.70 19.26 -7.02
#